data_AF-A8WM55-F1
#
_entry.id   AF-A8WM55-F1
#
_cell.length_a   1.000
_cell.length_b   1.000
_cell.length_c   1.000
_cell.angle_alpha   90.00
_cell.angle_beta   90.00
_cell.angle_gamma   90.00
#
_symmetry.space_group_name_H-M   'P 1'
#
loop_
_entity.id
_entity.type
_entity.pdbx_description
1 polymer ?
#
loop_
_entity_poly.entity_id
_entity_poly.type
_entity_poly.pdbx_seq_one_letter_code
_entity_poly.pdbx_strand_id
1 'polypeptide(L)'
;MKSQQNLEKYEISLNNPKDFIAIGLRDIPYRMGPPIPGPSSGWVTLQGSFEVTRKDGVTASICVYYRYSMEFVFIMRTGLNK
;
A
#
# COMPACT_ATOMS: atom_id res chain seq x y z
N MET A 1 -0.38 -14.01 -16.47
CA MET A 1 0.27 -13.16 -15.43
C MET A 1 0.62 -14.06 -14.25
N LYS A 2 1.91 -14.17 -13.91
CA LYS A 2 2.34 -14.95 -12.74
C LYS A 2 1.88 -14.20 -11.49
N SER A 3 0.97 -14.83 -10.74
CA SER A 3 0.43 -14.33 -9.48
C SER A 3 1.57 -14.21 -8.47
N GLN A 4 1.84 -12.99 -7.99
CA GLN A 4 2.87 -12.75 -6.98
C GLN A 4 2.32 -13.13 -5.58
N GLN A 5 2.14 -14.43 -5.34
CA GLN A 5 1.38 -14.97 -4.19
C GLN A 5 2.07 -14.78 -2.82
N ASN A 6 3.34 -14.38 -2.78
CA ASN A 6 4.13 -14.25 -1.55
C ASN A 6 4.99 -12.97 -1.53
N LEU A 7 4.44 -11.83 -1.96
CA LEU A 7 5.16 -10.56 -1.85
C LEU A 7 5.23 -10.09 -0.40
N GLU A 8 6.42 -10.14 0.19
CA GLU A 8 6.73 -9.44 1.44
C GLU A 8 6.80 -7.92 1.22
N LYS A 9 7.19 -7.48 0.01
CA LYS A 9 7.29 -6.06 -0.38
C LYS A 9 7.01 -5.89 -1.87
N TYR A 10 5.99 -5.11 -2.21
CA TYR A 10 5.71 -4.65 -3.57
C TYR A 10 6.04 -3.17 -3.68
N GLU A 11 6.95 -2.80 -4.57
CA GLU A 11 7.37 -1.41 -4.79
C GLU A 11 7.09 -1.06 -6.25
N ILE A 12 6.24 -0.06 -6.46
CA ILE A 12 5.94 0.48 -7.78
C ILE A 12 6.19 1.99 -7.75
N SER A 13 7.12 2.45 -8.58
CA SER A 13 7.35 3.88 -8.78
C SER A 13 6.31 4.41 -9.75
N LEU A 14 5.23 4.99 -9.21
CA LEU A 14 4.22 5.69 -9.99
C LEU A 14 4.41 7.19 -9.83
N ASN A 15 4.41 7.91 -10.94
CA ASN A 15 4.50 9.38 -10.92
C ASN A 15 3.22 10.04 -10.38
N ASN A 16 2.13 9.29 -10.24
CA ASN A 16 0.84 9.78 -9.78
C ASN A 16 0.14 8.76 -8.85
N PRO A 17 -0.17 9.13 -7.60
CA PRO A 17 -0.81 8.22 -6.65
C PRO A 17 -2.25 7.87 -7.01
N LYS A 18 -2.95 8.72 -7.79
CA LYS A 18 -4.32 8.43 -8.25
C LYS A 18 -4.37 7.24 -9.19
N ASP A 19 -3.32 7.05 -9.99
CA ASP A 19 -3.26 5.97 -10.96
C ASP A 19 -3.10 4.61 -10.27
N PHE A 20 -2.39 4.57 -9.13
CA PHE A 20 -2.34 3.35 -8.30
C PHE A 20 -3.73 2.94 -7.81
N ILE A 21 -4.52 3.89 -7.32
CA ILE A 21 -5.86 3.62 -6.82
C ILE A 21 -6.76 3.15 -7.97
N ALA A 22 -6.71 3.86 -9.10
CA ALA A 22 -7.55 3.58 -10.26
C ALA A 22 -7.20 2.27 -10.99
N ILE A 23 -5.93 1.84 -10.97
CA ILE A 23 -5.45 0.65 -11.69
C ILE A 23 -5.18 -0.50 -10.73
N GLY A 24 -4.38 -0.26 -9.68
CA GLY A 24 -3.92 -1.28 -8.74
C GLY A 24 -4.97 -1.75 -7.74
N LEU A 25 -5.93 -0.90 -7.37
CA LEU A 25 -7.02 -1.24 -6.44
C LEU A 25 -8.40 -1.40 -7.09
N ARG A 26 -8.51 -1.25 -8.42
CA ARG A 26 -9.80 -1.24 -9.15
C ARG A 26 -10.71 -2.41 -8.79
N ASP A 27 -10.13 -3.60 -8.75
CA ASP A 27 -10.85 -4.87 -8.55
C ASP A 27 -10.60 -5.49 -7.17
N ILE A 28 -10.01 -4.71 -6.24
CA ILE A 28 -9.71 -5.15 -4.89
C ILE A 28 -10.63 -4.42 -3.92
N PRO A 29 -11.59 -5.10 -3.27
CA PRO A 29 -12.39 -4.49 -2.22
C PRO A 29 -11.49 -3.99 -1.09
N TYR A 30 -11.64 -2.73 -0.71
CA TYR A 30 -10.89 -2.13 0.38
C TYR A 30 -11.77 -1.27 1.29
N ARG A 31 -11.28 -1.05 2.50
CA ARG A 31 -11.80 -0.03 3.43
C ARG A 31 -10.69 0.97 3.74
N MET A 32 -11.07 2.20 4.06
CA MET A 32 -10.12 3.19 4.54
C MET A 32 -9.81 2.95 6.02
N GLY A 33 -8.54 2.84 6.36
CA GLY A 33 -8.00 2.73 7.71
C GLY A 33 -7.24 3.99 8.13
N PRO A 34 -6.74 4.02 9.38
CA PRO A 34 -5.93 5.14 9.86
C PRO A 34 -4.59 5.22 9.12
N PRO A 35 -3.98 6.41 9.01
CA PRO A 35 -2.64 6.52 8.44
C PRO A 35 -1.64 5.74 9.30
N ILE A 36 -0.78 4.95 8.64
CA ILE A 36 0.29 4.21 9.32
C ILE A 36 1.61 5.00 9.18
N PRO A 37 2.42 5.11 10.24
CA PRO A 37 3.72 5.77 10.17
C PRO A 37 4.65 5.12 9.15
N GLY A 38 5.40 5.96 8.44
CA GLY A 38 6.43 5.52 7.50
C GLY A 38 7.55 4.72 8.18
N PRO A 39 8.28 3.90 7.40
CA PRO A 39 9.33 3.03 7.93
C PRO A 39 10.56 3.79 8.47
N SER A 40 10.79 5.03 8.03
CA SER A 40 11.90 5.86 8.50
C SER A 40 11.56 7.34 8.48
N SER A 41 12.44 8.18 9.03
CA SER A 41 12.35 9.63 8.89
C SER A 41 12.33 10.04 7.42
N GLY A 42 11.48 11.02 7.10
CA GLY A 42 11.31 11.57 5.75
C GLY A 42 10.32 10.84 4.84
N TRP A 43 9.57 9.90 5.39
CA TRP A 43 8.38 9.33 4.75
C TRP A 43 7.15 10.01 5.31
N VAL A 44 6.40 10.70 4.46
CA VAL A 44 5.15 11.37 4.84
C VAL A 44 3.99 10.52 4.33
N THR A 45 3.12 10.09 5.23
CA THR A 45 1.89 9.37 4.85
C THR A 45 0.92 10.34 4.19
N LEU A 46 0.47 10.04 2.98
CA LEU A 46 -0.38 10.95 2.20
C LEU A 46 -1.87 10.84 2.53
N GLN A 47 -2.34 9.64 2.87
CA GLN A 47 -3.71 9.40 3.29
C GLN A 47 -3.79 8.22 4.28
N GLY A 48 -4.98 7.88 4.75
CA GLY A 48 -5.22 6.63 5.46
C GLY A 48 -4.73 5.38 4.71
N SER A 49 -4.62 4.26 5.42
CA SER A 49 -4.33 2.98 4.78
C SER A 49 -5.52 2.46 3.96
N PHE A 50 -5.23 1.68 2.93
CA PHE A 50 -6.22 0.83 2.27
C PHE A 50 -6.15 -0.55 2.92
N GLU A 51 -7.16 -0.89 3.70
CA GLU A 51 -7.32 -2.21 4.30
C GLU A 51 -7.95 -3.15 3.29
N VAL A 52 -7.20 -4.16 2.85
CA VAL A 52 -7.60 -5.15 1.86
C VAL A 52 -7.59 -6.54 2.46
N THR A 53 -8.46 -7.42 1.97
CA THR A 53 -8.41 -8.85 2.27
C THR A 53 -7.77 -9.57 1.09
N ARG A 54 -6.63 -10.23 1.34
CA ARG A 54 -5.94 -11.06 0.34
C ARG A 54 -6.78 -12.30 0.02
N LYS A 55 -6.45 -12.97 -1.09
CA LYS A 55 -7.13 -14.20 -1.52
C LYS A 55 -7.00 -15.36 -0.53
N ASP A 56 -5.96 -15.36 0.30
CA ASP A 56 -5.75 -16.33 1.38
C ASP A 56 -6.52 -15.98 2.67
N GLY A 57 -7.37 -14.94 2.64
CA GLY A 57 -8.16 -14.49 3.78
C GLY A 57 -7.41 -13.58 4.76
N VAL A 58 -6.10 -13.34 4.56
CA VAL A 58 -5.31 -12.49 5.44
C VAL A 58 -5.54 -11.01 5.11
N THR A 59 -5.75 -10.19 6.15
CA THR A 59 -5.86 -8.74 5.99
C THR A 59 -4.48 -8.10 5.81
N ALA A 60 -4.40 -7.13 4.91
CA ALA A 60 -3.22 -6.32 4.68
C ALA A 60 -3.60 -4.84 4.60
N SER A 61 -2.67 -4.00 5.07
CA SER A 61 -2.81 -2.55 4.99
C SER A 61 -1.86 -2.02 3.94
N ILE A 62 -2.36 -1.30 2.94
CA ILE A 62 -1.55 -0.65 1.91
C ILE A 62 -1.49 0.84 2.22
N CYS A 63 -0.29 1.37 2.40
CA CYS A 63 -0.06 2.79 2.69
C CYS A 63 0.70 3.46 1.56
N VAL A 64 0.32 4.70 1.28
CA VAL A 64 1.01 5.55 0.30
C VAL A 64 1.85 6.56 1.05
N TYR A 65 3.13 6.56 0.75
CA TYR A 65 4.07 7.51 1.30
C TYR A 65 4.65 8.38 0.21
N TYR A 66 4.91 9.62 0.57
CA TYR A 66 5.77 10.52 -0.17
C TYR A 66 7.16 10.49 0.47
N ARG A 67 8.18 10.21 -0.34
CA ARG A 67 9.58 10.35 0.04
C ARG A 67 10.10 11.67 -0.54
N TYR A 68 10.92 12.41 0.22
CA TYR A 68 11.46 13.73 -0.15
C TYR A 68 12.07 13.84 -1.57
N SER A 69 12.40 12.73 -2.24
CA SER A 69 12.91 12.64 -3.61
C SER A 69 11.82 12.59 -4.72
N MET A 70 10.60 13.08 -4.48
CA MET A 70 9.47 13.12 -5.43
C MET A 70 8.86 11.77 -5.82
N GLU A 71 9.23 10.70 -5.12
CA GLU A 71 8.70 9.37 -5.41
C GLU A 71 7.57 9.01 -4.45
N PHE A 72 6.45 8.56 -5.02
CA PHE A 72 5.39 7.91 -4.27
C PHE A 72 5.75 6.45 -4.09
N VAL A 73 5.70 5.98 -2.85
CA VAL A 73 5.96 4.58 -2.52
C VAL A 73 4.75 3.97 -1.86
N PHE A 74 4.31 2.85 -2.42
CA PHE A 74 3.25 2.01 -1.87
C PHE A 74 3.88 0.90 -1.05
N ILE A 75 3.45 0.72 0.19
CA ILE A 75 3.90 -0.39 1.03
C ILE A 75 2.67 -1.16 1.50
N MET A 76 2.62 -2.45 1.15
CA MET A 76 1.70 -3.40 1.73
C MET A 76 2.32 -3.99 3.01
N ARG A 77 1.58 -3.96 4.12
CA ARG A 77 1.94 -4.63 5.37
C ARG A 77 0.93 -5.74 5.63
N THR A 78 1.41 -6.97 5.73
CA THR A 78 0.58 -8.15 5.94
C THR A 78 0.79 -8.63 7.37
N GLY A 79 -0.27 -8.66 8.17
CA GLY A 79 -0.16 -9.02 9.58
C GLY A 79 0.49 -7.92 10.43
N LEU A 80 -0.31 -6.93 10.83
CA LEU A 80 -0.10 -6.28 12.12
C LEU A 80 -0.71 -7.22 13.17
N ASN A 81 0.03 -8.25 13.57
CA ASN A 81 -0.20 -8.80 14.90
C ASN A 81 0.02 -7.64 15.88
N LYS A 82 -1.03 -7.30 16.63
CA LYS A 82 -0.91 -6.45 17.82
C LYS A 82 0.08 -7.07 18.80
#